data_AF-A0A2E0ZMW5-F1
#
_entry.id   AF-A0A2E0ZMW5-F1
#
_cell.length_a   1.000
_cell.length_b   1.000
_cell.length_c   1.000
_cell.angle_alpha   90.00
_cell.angle_beta   90.00
_cell.angle_gamma   90.00
#
_symmetry.space_group_name_H-M   'P 1'
#
loop_
_entity.id
_entity.type
_entity.pdbx_description
1 polymer ?
#
loop_
_entity_poly.entity_id
_entity_poly.type
_entity_poly.pdbx_seq_one_letter_code
_entity_poly.pdbx_strand_id
1 'polypeptide(L)'
;MIETGATAVHLAKQLGIEDGLVTGVAINGETAELDTILQDGDKISLFPPTAGGSEPLRVFIAGVMQADRHDTLLESQDYRLQLSEALRRHLPNVQLIDPWAENPNSVDYDDEQARHTFLTMTAKASEADLLIAYLPMPSMGTAMEMWQAYQGNTYIIAITPFVHHWAIRFTANEILPDLDSLLEWLENGRFQQEIIPAALACKQS
;
A
#
# COMPACT_ATOMS: atom_id res chain seq x y z
N MET A 1 24.36 37.49 -3.94
CA MET A 1 23.78 38.63 -4.68
C MET A 1 22.69 38.05 -5.56
N ILE A 2 21.44 38.28 -5.19
CA ILE A 2 20.28 37.81 -5.96
C ILE A 2 20.05 38.84 -7.08
N GLU A 3 19.81 38.39 -8.32
CA GLU A 3 19.51 39.30 -9.42
C GLU A 3 18.15 39.99 -9.20
N THR A 4 18.04 41.26 -9.61
CA THR A 4 16.79 42.03 -9.50
C THR A 4 15.65 41.32 -10.21
N GLY A 5 14.60 40.94 -9.46
CA GLY A 5 13.44 40.22 -9.99
C GLY A 5 13.51 38.69 -9.88
N ALA A 6 14.54 38.13 -9.25
CA ALA A 6 14.59 36.68 -9.03
C ALA A 6 13.52 36.22 -8.03
N THR A 7 13.01 35.01 -8.26
CA THR A 7 12.03 34.35 -7.41
C THR A 7 12.66 33.13 -6.72
N ALA A 8 11.91 32.48 -5.83
CA ALA A 8 12.36 31.22 -5.21
C ALA A 8 12.65 30.12 -6.25
N VAL A 9 11.91 30.07 -7.37
CA VAL A 9 12.19 29.15 -8.49
C VAL A 9 13.56 29.42 -9.11
N HIS A 10 13.87 30.69 -9.37
CA HIS A 10 15.18 31.08 -9.94
C HIS A 10 16.32 30.73 -8.98
N LEU A 11 16.12 30.94 -7.67
CA LEU A 11 17.08 30.58 -6.65
C LEU A 11 17.31 29.08 -6.56
N ALA A 12 16.24 28.27 -6.57
CA ALA A 12 16.35 26.81 -6.54
C ALA A 12 17.20 26.30 -7.72
N LYS A 13 16.96 26.84 -8.92
CA LYS A 13 17.74 26.53 -10.12
C LYS A 13 19.21 26.96 -9.99
N GLN A 14 19.49 28.13 -9.43
CA GLN A 14 20.86 28.62 -9.20
C GLN A 14 21.62 27.74 -8.19
N LEU A 15 20.91 27.16 -7.21
CA LEU A 15 21.46 26.20 -6.26
C LEU A 15 21.62 24.78 -6.83
N GLY A 16 21.23 24.55 -8.08
CA GLY A 16 21.33 23.25 -8.74
C GLY A 16 20.24 22.25 -8.31
N ILE A 17 19.11 22.74 -7.77
CA ILE A 17 17.96 21.92 -7.42
C ILE A 17 17.13 21.68 -8.69
N GLU A 18 16.86 20.41 -9.01
CA GLU A 18 16.06 20.03 -10.18
C GLU A 18 14.60 20.48 -10.07
N ASP A 19 13.96 20.71 -11.22
CA ASP A 19 12.55 21.08 -11.29
C ASP A 19 11.67 20.00 -10.62
N GLY A 20 10.74 20.43 -9.77
CA GLY A 20 9.84 19.54 -9.01
C GLY A 20 10.38 19.07 -7.65
N LEU A 21 11.64 19.35 -7.32
CA LEU A 21 12.22 19.07 -6.00
C LEU A 21 11.98 20.18 -4.96
N VAL A 22 11.22 21.22 -5.30
CA VAL A 22 10.75 22.25 -4.37
C VAL A 22 9.26 22.47 -4.62
N THR A 23 8.42 22.27 -3.61
CA THR A 23 6.96 22.54 -3.70
C THR A 23 6.49 23.64 -2.76
N GLY A 24 7.37 24.15 -1.89
CA GLY A 24 7.03 25.20 -0.95
C GLY A 24 8.22 26.09 -0.64
N VAL A 25 7.93 27.33 -0.25
CA VAL A 25 8.94 28.28 0.20
C VAL A 25 8.41 29.06 1.41
N ALA A 26 9.31 29.38 2.35
CA ALA A 26 9.08 30.41 3.34
C ALA A 26 10.10 31.54 3.21
N ILE A 27 9.62 32.78 3.27
CA ILE A 27 10.41 34.00 3.20
C ILE A 27 10.28 34.70 4.55
N ASN A 28 11.40 34.95 5.21
CA ASN A 28 11.47 35.57 6.54
C ASN A 28 10.64 34.86 7.62
N GLY A 29 10.44 33.54 7.46
CA GLY A 29 9.69 32.69 8.39
C GLY A 29 8.21 32.54 8.07
N GLU A 30 7.71 33.19 7.01
CA GLU A 30 6.31 33.08 6.57
C GLU A 30 6.21 32.33 5.24
N THR A 31 5.20 31.47 5.10
CA THR A 31 4.92 30.74 3.85
C THR A 31 4.61 31.71 2.71
N ALA A 32 5.20 31.49 1.55
CA ALA A 32 5.01 32.31 0.36
C ALA A 32 4.86 31.46 -0.91
N GLU A 33 4.37 32.07 -1.99
CA GLU A 33 4.29 31.44 -3.31
C GLU A 33 5.69 31.38 -3.98
N LEU A 34 5.95 30.34 -4.76
CA LEU A 34 7.27 30.11 -5.38
C LEU A 34 7.70 31.21 -6.38
N ASP A 35 6.73 31.91 -6.96
CA ASP A 35 6.93 33.02 -7.89
C ASP A 35 7.05 34.39 -7.19
N THR A 36 7.02 34.42 -5.86
CA THR A 36 7.24 35.65 -5.09
C THR A 36 8.63 36.23 -5.38
N ILE A 37 8.68 37.52 -5.71
CA ILE A 37 9.92 38.25 -5.99
C ILE A 37 10.69 38.46 -4.67
N LEU A 38 11.95 38.03 -4.66
CA LEU A 38 12.83 38.12 -3.50
C LEU A 38 13.44 39.52 -3.37
N GLN A 39 13.61 39.97 -2.13
CA GLN A 39 14.27 41.22 -1.78
C GLN A 39 15.68 40.95 -1.22
N ASP A 40 16.57 41.94 -1.33
CA ASP A 40 17.90 41.83 -0.74
C ASP A 40 17.80 41.74 0.79
N GLY A 41 18.47 40.74 1.37
CA GLY A 41 18.42 40.44 2.80
C GLY A 41 17.35 39.43 3.25
N ASP A 42 16.49 38.95 2.34
CA ASP A 42 15.50 37.91 2.66
C ASP A 42 16.17 36.60 3.13
N LYS A 43 15.58 36.00 4.18
CA LYS A 43 15.91 34.63 4.60
C LYS A 43 14.94 33.65 3.96
N ILE A 44 15.48 32.74 3.16
CA ILE A 44 14.68 31.82 2.35
C ILE A 44 14.85 30.40 2.86
N SER A 45 13.72 29.74 3.13
CA SER A 45 13.66 28.30 3.38
C SER A 45 12.94 27.65 2.20
N LEU A 46 13.66 26.80 1.46
CA LEU A 46 13.08 25.98 0.40
C LEU A 46 12.67 24.65 1.01
N PHE A 47 11.42 24.26 0.79
CA PHE A 47 10.92 22.96 1.24
C PHE A 47 10.88 22.02 0.05
N PRO A 48 11.36 20.77 0.20
CA PRO A 48 11.16 19.76 -0.82
C PRO A 48 9.66 19.56 -1.07
N PRO A 49 9.25 18.77 -2.09
CA PRO A 49 7.93 18.14 -2.07
C PRO A 49 7.68 17.59 -0.68
N THR A 50 6.89 18.33 0.09
CA THR A 50 6.25 17.77 1.26
C THR A 50 5.37 16.72 0.65
N ALA A 51 5.75 15.44 0.80
CA ALA A 51 4.73 14.44 1.03
C ALA A 51 3.98 14.97 2.26
N GLY A 52 2.98 15.85 2.05
CA GLY A 52 1.99 16.15 3.07
C GLY A 52 1.56 14.79 3.55
N GLY A 53 1.87 14.47 4.82
CA GLY A 53 2.16 13.10 5.28
C GLY A 53 1.40 12.09 4.45
N SER A 54 2.10 11.44 3.49
CA SER A 54 1.43 10.63 2.48
C SER A 54 0.51 9.67 3.21
N GLU A 55 -0.76 9.59 2.81
CA GLU A 55 -1.67 8.57 3.33
C GLU A 55 -0.90 7.23 3.36
N PRO A 56 -0.94 6.49 4.48
CA PRO A 56 -0.20 5.24 4.60
C PRO A 56 -0.63 4.30 3.47
N LEU A 57 0.31 3.53 2.92
CA LEU A 57 -0.05 2.49 1.96
C LEU A 57 -0.96 1.48 2.67
N ARG A 58 -2.21 1.33 2.23
CA ARG A 58 -3.18 0.42 2.83
C ARG A 58 -3.05 -0.95 2.17
N VAL A 59 -2.57 -1.92 2.95
CA VAL A 59 -2.34 -3.29 2.49
C VAL A 59 -3.32 -4.23 3.16
N PHE A 60 -4.16 -4.89 2.37
CA PHE A 60 -5.05 -5.94 2.81
C PHE A 60 -4.35 -7.30 2.76
N ILE A 61 -4.29 -8.01 3.88
CA ILE A 61 -3.71 -9.35 3.97
C ILE A 61 -4.83 -10.38 3.86
N ALA A 62 -5.02 -10.88 2.66
CA ALA A 62 -5.95 -11.95 2.35
C ALA A 62 -5.23 -13.31 2.50
N GLY A 63 -5.96 -14.35 2.90
CA GLY A 63 -5.38 -15.69 2.88
C GLY A 63 -6.16 -16.74 3.65
N VAL A 64 -5.66 -17.97 3.54
CA VAL A 64 -6.33 -19.19 3.97
C VAL A 64 -6.55 -19.21 5.49
N MET A 65 -7.82 -19.37 5.90
CA MET A 65 -8.19 -19.67 7.30
C MET A 65 -8.75 -21.08 7.46
N GLN A 66 -9.68 -21.50 6.60
CA GLN A 66 -10.36 -22.81 6.68
C GLN A 66 -10.12 -23.73 5.47
N ALA A 67 -9.59 -23.21 4.36
CA ALA A 67 -9.23 -23.99 3.17
C ALA A 67 -10.35 -24.93 2.67
N ASP A 68 -10.02 -26.21 2.48
CA ASP A 68 -10.89 -27.32 2.10
C ASP A 68 -11.37 -28.15 3.32
N ARG A 69 -11.17 -27.66 4.54
CA ARG A 69 -11.56 -28.37 5.75
C ARG A 69 -13.07 -28.49 5.86
N HIS A 70 -13.51 -29.62 6.43
CA HIS A 70 -14.92 -29.90 6.71
C HIS A 70 -15.29 -29.70 8.20
N ASP A 71 -14.34 -29.24 9.02
CA ASP A 71 -14.52 -28.90 10.43
C ASP A 71 -14.35 -27.38 10.64
N THR A 72 -14.48 -26.91 11.89
CA THR A 72 -14.36 -25.49 12.25
C THR A 72 -12.93 -25.06 12.59
N LEU A 73 -11.95 -25.96 12.41
CA LEU A 73 -10.57 -25.69 12.77
C LEU A 73 -9.90 -24.82 11.72
N LEU A 74 -8.86 -24.11 12.14
CA LEU A 74 -8.12 -23.16 11.29
C LEU A 74 -6.78 -23.74 10.83
N GLU A 75 -6.35 -23.34 9.65
CA GLU A 75 -4.96 -23.47 9.19
C GLU A 75 -4.03 -22.54 9.97
N SER A 76 -2.73 -22.83 9.96
CA SER A 76 -1.74 -21.95 10.62
C SER A 76 -1.83 -20.53 10.07
N GLN A 77 -1.86 -19.55 10.99
CA GLN A 77 -1.88 -18.12 10.68
C GLN A 77 -0.48 -17.48 10.82
N ASP A 78 0.58 -18.27 10.99
CA ASP A 78 1.95 -17.76 11.18
C ASP A 78 2.44 -16.90 10.01
N TYR A 79 1.97 -17.21 8.79
CA TYR A 79 2.30 -16.43 7.59
C TYR A 79 1.84 -14.97 7.72
N ARG A 80 0.73 -14.70 8.42
CA ARG A 80 0.21 -13.34 8.64
C ARG A 80 1.17 -12.53 9.50
N LEU A 81 1.75 -13.16 10.53
CA LEU A 81 2.76 -12.53 11.38
C LEU A 81 4.03 -12.23 10.59
N GLN A 82 4.57 -13.23 9.89
CA GLN A 82 5.77 -13.08 9.06
C GLN A 82 5.61 -11.95 8.03
N LEU A 83 4.48 -11.94 7.31
CA LEU A 83 4.17 -10.91 6.32
C LEU A 83 4.02 -9.53 6.96
N SER A 84 3.28 -9.43 8.07
CA SER A 84 3.05 -8.17 8.77
C SER A 84 4.35 -7.55 9.30
N GLU A 85 5.23 -8.36 9.86
CA GLU A 85 6.54 -7.92 10.34
C GLU A 85 7.45 -7.49 9.19
N ALA A 86 7.49 -8.25 8.10
CA ALA A 86 8.26 -7.89 6.91
C ALA A 86 7.78 -6.56 6.31
N LEU A 87 6.47 -6.41 6.10
CA LEU A 87 5.89 -5.16 5.58
C LEU A 87 6.23 -3.97 6.48
N ARG A 88 6.02 -4.06 7.79
CA ARG A 88 6.34 -2.97 8.72
C ARG A 88 7.84 -2.65 8.80
N ARG A 89 8.70 -3.65 8.63
CA ARG A 89 10.16 -3.47 8.62
C ARG A 89 10.63 -2.69 7.40
N HIS A 90 10.08 -3.02 6.23
CA HIS A 90 10.55 -2.47 4.95
C HIS A 90 9.75 -1.24 4.48
N LEU A 91 8.54 -1.05 5.00
CA LEU A 91 7.62 0.03 4.63
C LEU A 91 7.31 0.90 5.86
N PRO A 92 7.96 2.07 6.00
CA PRO A 92 7.82 2.90 7.21
C PRO A 92 6.43 3.54 7.37
N ASN A 93 5.63 3.60 6.31
CA ASN A 93 4.30 4.21 6.30
C ASN A 93 3.27 3.25 5.66
N VAL A 94 3.02 2.13 6.33
CA VAL A 94 2.08 1.09 5.90
C VAL A 94 0.97 0.91 6.94
N GLN A 95 -0.27 0.83 6.46
CA GLN A 95 -1.43 0.43 7.24
C GLN A 95 -1.85 -0.98 6.82
N LEU A 96 -1.81 -1.93 7.74
CA LEU A 96 -2.22 -3.31 7.48
C LEU A 96 -3.69 -3.51 7.86
N ILE A 97 -4.46 -4.06 6.93
CA ILE A 97 -5.82 -4.54 7.14
C ILE A 97 -5.74 -6.07 7.15
N ASP A 98 -5.84 -6.66 8.33
CA ASP A 98 -5.75 -8.10 8.53
C ASP A 98 -7.06 -8.61 9.13
N PRO A 99 -7.92 -9.31 8.34
CA PRO A 99 -9.20 -9.83 8.82
C PRO A 99 -9.08 -10.71 10.06
N TRP A 100 -7.98 -11.45 10.21
CA TRP A 100 -7.74 -12.29 11.39
C TRP A 100 -7.43 -11.44 12.62
N ALA A 101 -6.50 -10.49 12.50
CA ALA A 101 -6.11 -9.63 13.61
C ALA A 101 -7.25 -8.69 14.05
N GLU A 102 -8.10 -8.24 13.12
CA GLU A 102 -9.27 -7.41 13.43
C GLU A 102 -10.42 -8.21 14.06
N ASN A 103 -10.48 -9.53 13.86
CA ASN A 103 -11.55 -10.40 14.34
C ASN A 103 -11.01 -11.66 15.06
N PRO A 104 -10.25 -11.51 16.16
CA PRO A 104 -9.54 -12.61 16.81
C PRO A 104 -10.46 -13.68 17.42
N ASN A 105 -11.73 -13.33 17.70
CA ASN A 105 -12.74 -14.24 18.27
C ASN A 105 -13.76 -14.71 17.21
N SER A 106 -13.46 -14.56 15.92
CA SER A 106 -14.39 -14.87 14.83
C SER A 106 -14.85 -16.33 14.80
N VAL A 107 -14.10 -17.24 15.41
CA VAL A 107 -14.46 -18.66 15.57
C VAL A 107 -15.66 -18.88 16.49
N ASP A 108 -15.94 -17.94 17.40
CA ASP A 108 -17.02 -18.02 18.39
C ASP A 108 -18.25 -17.20 17.99
N TYR A 109 -18.24 -16.60 16.79
CA TYR A 109 -19.34 -15.77 16.31
C TYR A 109 -20.58 -16.61 16.02
N ASP A 110 -21.76 -16.04 16.32
CA ASP A 110 -23.00 -16.58 15.80
C ASP A 110 -23.11 -16.33 14.27
N ASP A 111 -24.09 -16.97 13.63
CA ASP A 111 -24.28 -16.87 12.17
C ASP A 111 -24.52 -15.43 11.68
N GLU A 112 -25.12 -14.56 12.51
CA GLU A 112 -25.38 -13.17 12.14
C GLU A 112 -24.09 -12.36 12.15
N GLN A 113 -23.30 -12.48 13.23
CA GLN A 113 -22.00 -11.86 13.39
C GLN A 113 -21.01 -12.38 12.33
N ALA A 114 -20.94 -13.69 12.12
CA ALA A 114 -20.06 -14.29 11.13
C ALA A 114 -20.40 -13.81 9.71
N ARG A 115 -21.70 -13.76 9.35
CA ARG A 115 -22.14 -13.21 8.06
C ARG A 115 -21.77 -11.74 7.91
N HIS A 116 -22.01 -10.93 8.94
CA HIS A 116 -21.67 -9.51 8.90
C HIS A 116 -20.17 -9.30 8.73
N THR A 117 -19.33 -9.97 9.53
CA THR A 117 -17.87 -9.90 9.44
C THR A 117 -17.38 -10.35 8.08
N PHE A 118 -17.87 -11.48 7.56
CA PHE A 118 -17.50 -11.98 6.24
C PHE A 118 -17.75 -10.94 5.15
N LEU A 119 -18.97 -10.39 5.09
CA LEU A 119 -19.34 -9.42 4.07
C LEU A 119 -18.57 -8.10 4.22
N THR A 120 -18.40 -7.61 5.44
CA THR A 120 -17.65 -6.37 5.71
C THR A 120 -16.16 -6.52 5.37
N MET A 121 -15.51 -7.60 5.76
CA MET A 121 -14.08 -7.82 5.45
C MET A 121 -13.86 -8.02 3.95
N THR A 122 -14.76 -8.76 3.30
CA THR A 122 -14.72 -8.94 1.85
C THR A 122 -14.90 -7.61 1.12
N ALA A 123 -15.75 -6.70 1.62
CA ALA A 123 -15.88 -5.35 1.08
C ALA A 123 -14.61 -4.51 1.29
N LYS A 124 -14.00 -4.54 2.48
CA LYS A 124 -12.75 -3.81 2.78
C LYS A 124 -11.59 -4.15 1.84
N ALA A 125 -11.56 -5.34 1.26
CA ALA A 125 -10.55 -5.72 0.27
C ALA A 125 -10.51 -4.77 -0.93
N SER A 126 -11.65 -4.18 -1.32
CA SER A 126 -11.75 -3.20 -2.40
C SER A 126 -11.39 -1.77 -1.99
N GLU A 127 -11.24 -1.51 -0.69
CA GLU A 127 -10.89 -0.19 -0.17
C GLU A 127 -9.37 0.00 -0.11
N ALA A 128 -8.59 -1.08 -0.03
CA ALA A 128 -7.14 -1.06 0.04
C ALA A 128 -6.47 -0.53 -1.24
N ASP A 129 -5.19 -0.18 -1.13
CA ASP A 129 -4.35 0.20 -2.27
C ASP A 129 -3.70 -1.06 -2.87
N LEU A 130 -3.36 -2.02 -2.01
CA LEU A 130 -2.76 -3.30 -2.34
C LEU A 130 -3.44 -4.43 -1.56
N LEU A 131 -3.70 -5.55 -2.22
CA LEU A 131 -4.09 -6.81 -1.61
C LEU A 131 -2.98 -7.85 -1.83
N ILE A 132 -2.56 -8.50 -0.75
CA ILE A 132 -1.65 -9.66 -0.80
C ILE A 132 -2.47 -10.89 -0.43
N ALA A 133 -2.64 -11.81 -1.38
CA ALA A 133 -3.41 -13.02 -1.23
C ALA A 133 -2.48 -14.22 -1.04
N TYR A 134 -2.38 -14.75 0.18
CA TYR A 134 -1.64 -15.98 0.44
C TYR A 134 -2.56 -17.21 0.30
N LEU A 135 -2.42 -17.96 -0.80
CA LEU A 135 -3.20 -19.17 -1.09
C LEU A 135 -2.30 -20.36 -1.48
N PRO A 136 -1.59 -20.99 -0.55
CA PRO A 136 -0.89 -22.26 -0.81
C PRO A 136 -1.86 -23.41 -1.13
N MET A 137 -3.12 -23.26 -0.75
CA MET A 137 -4.24 -24.17 -1.01
C MET A 137 -5.49 -23.36 -1.43
N PRO A 138 -6.46 -23.95 -2.15
CA PRO A 138 -7.65 -23.24 -2.58
C PRO A 138 -8.44 -22.68 -1.39
N SER A 139 -8.89 -21.43 -1.50
CA SER A 139 -9.68 -20.75 -0.47
C SER A 139 -10.80 -19.95 -1.11
N MET A 140 -12.05 -20.32 -0.80
CA MET A 140 -13.23 -19.62 -1.30
C MET A 140 -13.31 -18.18 -0.77
N GLY A 141 -13.03 -18.00 0.53
CA GLY A 141 -13.03 -16.67 1.16
C GLY A 141 -12.02 -15.75 0.49
N THR A 142 -10.80 -16.23 0.29
CA THR A 142 -9.74 -15.44 -0.36
C THR A 142 -10.05 -15.15 -1.83
N ALA A 143 -10.66 -16.09 -2.55
CA ALA A 143 -11.12 -15.83 -3.92
C ALA A 143 -12.19 -14.72 -3.98
N MET A 144 -13.08 -14.65 -2.98
CA MET A 144 -14.08 -13.58 -2.88
C MET A 144 -13.45 -12.23 -2.53
N GLU A 145 -12.45 -12.19 -1.64
CA GLU A 145 -11.67 -10.99 -1.34
C GLU A 145 -10.92 -10.49 -2.58
N MET A 146 -10.26 -11.38 -3.34
CA MET A 146 -9.60 -11.03 -4.61
C MET A 146 -10.58 -10.49 -5.64
N TRP A 147 -11.78 -11.08 -5.74
CA TRP A 147 -12.81 -10.58 -6.65
C TRP A 147 -13.25 -9.15 -6.28
N GLN A 148 -13.50 -8.88 -4.99
CA GLN A 148 -13.85 -7.52 -4.54
C GLN A 148 -12.72 -6.53 -4.77
N ALA A 149 -11.47 -6.90 -4.47
CA ALA A 149 -10.30 -6.09 -4.75
C ALA A 149 -10.18 -5.74 -6.24
N TYR A 150 -10.41 -6.72 -7.12
CA TYR A 150 -10.40 -6.53 -8.57
C TYR A 150 -11.49 -5.56 -9.02
N GLN A 151 -12.71 -5.65 -8.47
CA GLN A 151 -13.79 -4.70 -8.76
C GLN A 151 -13.49 -3.27 -8.28
N GLY A 152 -12.65 -3.12 -7.25
CA GLY A 152 -12.25 -1.83 -6.68
C GLY A 152 -10.91 -1.30 -7.18
N ASN A 153 -10.41 -1.81 -8.31
CA ASN A 153 -9.11 -1.47 -8.90
C ASN A 153 -7.94 -1.52 -7.89
N THR A 154 -8.04 -2.43 -6.92
CA THR A 154 -6.99 -2.68 -5.94
C THR A 154 -5.94 -3.56 -6.59
N TYR A 155 -4.66 -3.21 -6.42
CA TYR A 155 -3.57 -4.00 -6.97
C TYR A 155 -3.46 -5.32 -6.20
N ILE A 156 -3.35 -6.45 -6.88
CA ILE A 156 -3.41 -7.79 -6.29
C ILE A 156 -2.11 -8.56 -6.55
N ILE A 157 -1.44 -8.98 -5.48
CA ILE A 157 -0.36 -9.96 -5.51
C ILE A 157 -0.92 -11.28 -4.98
N ALA A 158 -0.92 -12.33 -5.80
CA ALA A 158 -1.31 -13.67 -5.38
C ALA A 158 -0.08 -14.54 -5.13
N ILE A 159 0.07 -15.07 -3.92
CA ILE A 159 1.12 -16.01 -3.55
C ILE A 159 0.53 -17.41 -3.56
N THR A 160 0.73 -18.15 -4.65
CA THR A 160 0.01 -19.41 -4.90
C THR A 160 0.61 -20.27 -6.02
N PRO A 161 0.51 -21.61 -5.95
CA PRO A 161 0.83 -22.49 -7.07
C PRO A 161 -0.28 -22.51 -8.16
N PHE A 162 -1.48 -21.95 -7.92
CA PHE A 162 -2.65 -22.10 -8.80
C PHE A 162 -2.68 -21.13 -9.99
N VAL A 163 -1.56 -20.98 -10.69
CA VAL A 163 -1.35 -19.98 -11.76
C VAL A 163 -2.30 -20.11 -12.96
N HIS A 164 -2.92 -21.27 -13.14
CA HIS A 164 -3.87 -21.54 -14.24
C HIS A 164 -5.34 -21.30 -13.86
N HIS A 165 -5.66 -21.16 -12.57
CA HIS A 165 -7.03 -20.94 -12.13
C HIS A 165 -7.47 -19.54 -12.53
N TRP A 166 -8.61 -19.42 -13.21
CA TRP A 166 -9.09 -18.14 -13.75
C TRP A 166 -9.32 -17.09 -12.66
N ALA A 167 -9.81 -17.51 -11.50
CA ALA A 167 -9.98 -16.63 -10.34
C ALA A 167 -8.68 -15.98 -9.89
N ILE A 168 -7.52 -16.62 -10.12
CA ILE A 168 -6.20 -16.04 -9.86
C ILE A 168 -5.70 -15.29 -11.10
N ARG A 169 -5.60 -16.00 -12.23
CA ARG A 169 -4.97 -15.51 -13.47
C ARG A 169 -5.57 -14.19 -13.99
N PHE A 170 -6.86 -13.96 -13.80
CA PHE A 170 -7.55 -12.79 -14.36
C PHE A 170 -7.78 -11.67 -13.35
N THR A 171 -7.52 -11.90 -12.07
CA THR A 171 -7.69 -10.87 -11.03
C THR A 171 -6.36 -10.38 -10.47
N ALA A 172 -5.31 -11.22 -10.45
CA ALA A 172 -4.00 -10.85 -9.93
C ALA A 172 -3.21 -10.00 -10.93
N ASN A 173 -2.53 -8.97 -10.42
CA ASN A 173 -1.53 -8.21 -11.16
C ASN A 173 -0.19 -8.96 -11.18
N GLU A 174 0.19 -9.55 -10.04
CA GLU A 174 1.41 -10.35 -9.88
C GLU A 174 1.07 -11.70 -9.26
N ILE A 175 1.75 -12.76 -9.71
CA ILE A 175 1.61 -14.11 -9.15
C ILE A 175 2.99 -14.61 -8.74
N LEU A 176 3.13 -14.89 -7.44
CA LEU A 176 4.34 -15.39 -6.80
C LEU A 176 4.16 -16.87 -6.40
N PRO A 177 5.21 -17.69 -6.50
CA PRO A 177 5.11 -19.12 -6.17
C PRO A 177 5.01 -19.36 -4.65
N ASP A 178 5.64 -18.52 -3.83
CA ASP A 178 5.77 -18.69 -2.39
C ASP A 178 5.99 -17.36 -1.66
N LEU A 179 5.94 -17.42 -0.32
CA LEU A 179 6.12 -16.26 0.54
C LEU A 179 7.55 -15.72 0.46
N ASP A 180 8.55 -16.60 0.32
CA ASP A 180 9.97 -16.22 0.24
C ASP A 180 10.23 -15.31 -0.97
N SER A 181 9.57 -15.56 -2.10
CA SER A 181 9.63 -14.70 -3.28
C SER A 181 9.17 -13.26 -3.00
N LEU A 182 8.13 -13.09 -2.15
CA LEU A 182 7.68 -11.77 -1.75
C LEU A 182 8.66 -11.11 -0.77
N LEU A 183 9.20 -11.89 0.17
CA LEU A 183 10.20 -11.40 1.11
C LEU A 183 11.45 -10.90 0.38
N GLU A 184 11.90 -11.61 -0.65
CA GLU A 184 13.01 -11.17 -1.51
C GLU A 184 12.72 -9.82 -2.17
N TRP A 185 11.49 -9.59 -2.66
CA TRP A 185 11.10 -8.29 -3.24
C TRP A 185 11.12 -7.14 -2.21
N LEU A 186 10.82 -7.43 -0.94
CA LEU A 186 10.90 -6.44 0.14
C LEU A 186 12.36 -6.15 0.53
N GLU A 187 13.21 -7.18 0.55
CA GLU A 187 14.63 -7.08 0.90
C GLU A 187 15.44 -6.34 -0.15
N ASN A 188 15.21 -6.64 -1.44
CA ASN A 188 15.97 -6.05 -2.53
C ASN A 188 15.47 -4.67 -2.98
N GLY A 189 14.39 -4.16 -2.37
CA GLY A 189 13.83 -2.83 -2.64
C GLY A 189 12.89 -2.76 -3.84
N ARG A 190 12.66 -3.88 -4.56
CA ARG A 190 11.74 -3.94 -5.70
C ARG A 190 10.33 -3.52 -5.31
N PHE A 191 9.89 -3.91 -4.11
CA PHE A 191 8.55 -3.56 -3.63
C PHE A 191 8.34 -2.04 -3.60
N GLN A 192 9.30 -1.28 -3.08
CA GLN A 192 9.23 0.18 -2.98
C GLN A 192 9.37 0.85 -4.34
N GLN A 193 10.19 0.30 -5.23
CA GLN A 193 10.52 0.91 -6.53
C GLN A 193 9.46 0.64 -7.60
N GLU A 194 8.82 -0.53 -7.58
CA GLU A 194 7.92 -0.97 -8.64
C GLU A 194 6.49 -1.19 -8.15
N ILE A 195 6.32 -1.90 -7.03
CA ILE A 195 5.00 -2.35 -6.57
C ILE A 195 4.20 -1.20 -5.96
N ILE A 196 4.80 -0.37 -5.11
CA ILE A 196 4.10 0.77 -4.50
C ILE A 196 3.58 1.74 -5.57
N PRO A 197 4.41 2.23 -6.53
CA PRO A 197 3.91 3.10 -7.59
C PRO A 197 2.81 2.46 -8.42
N ALA A 198 2.94 1.17 -8.77
CA ALA A 198 1.93 0.46 -9.54
C ALA A 198 0.60 0.31 -8.77
N ALA A 199 0.67 0.02 -7.47
CA ALA A 199 -0.52 -0.11 -6.62
C ALA A 199 -1.29 1.21 -6.51
N LEU A 200 -0.59 2.31 -6.27
CA LEU A 200 -1.19 3.64 -6.19
C LEU A 200 -1.78 4.10 -7.53
N ALA A 201 -1.10 3.79 -8.65
CA ALA A 201 -1.62 4.11 -9.98
C ALA A 201 -2.88 3.30 -10.34
N CYS A 202 -2.93 2.02 -9.96
CA CYS A 202 -4.10 1.17 -10.17
C CYS A 202 -5.33 1.76 -9.46
N LYS A 203 -5.14 2.26 -8.23
CA LYS A 203 -6.24 2.80 -7.42
C LYS A 203 -6.87 4.07 -7.97
N GLN A 204 -6.12 4.83 -8.77
CA GLN A 204 -6.55 6.09 -9.38
C GLN A 204 -7.24 5.93 -10.75
N SER A 205 -7.22 4.70 -11.30
CA SER A 205 -7.85 4.34 -12.58
C SER A 205 -9.31 3.94 -12.41
#